data_AF-A0A3D3Z5H3-F1
#
_entry.id   AF-A0A3D3Z5H3-F1
#
_cell.length_a   1.000
_cell.length_b   1.000
_cell.length_c   1.000
_cell.angle_alpha   90.00
_cell.angle_beta   90.00
_cell.angle_gamma   90.00
#
_symmetry.space_group_name_H-M   'P 1'
#
loop_
_entity.id
_entity.type
_entity.pdbx_description
1 polymer ?
#
loop_
_entity_poly.entity_id
_entity_poly.type
_entity_poly.pdbx_seq_one_letter_code
_entity_poly.pdbx_strand_id
1 'polypeptide(L)'
;MLDKIEAAQAFVINEFRKTHPRDRDAVLIMIALLWFGLLAGFIPDMLRNMIKGREYQLVTHLHAASSVGWMALLTWQALLIREAKPAAHRANGKRFGPILGIIVAVSAVATVWFADHARLSNPDFNPAVMAFQLGHVFPFAVLTAIGLANTDQPDLHKRMILLGIVGIVDAGWSRWIGLDIRELIGQGYAGQLLGRYPLSWALMMAMGMYDQITRGRLHPAFLPAVGFTLFTQVGAAFLFFASWWPSLAVRILGG
;
A
#
# COMPACT_ATOMS: atom_id res chain seq x y z
N MET A 1 -37.18 19.91 28.36
CA MET A 1 -36.68 20.53 27.10
C MET A 1 -35.17 20.75 27.17
N LEU A 2 -34.63 21.17 28.33
CA LEU A 2 -33.19 21.25 28.62
C LEU A 2 -32.46 19.89 28.48
N ASP A 3 -33.02 18.78 28.97
CA ASP A 3 -32.40 17.44 28.84
C ASP A 3 -32.23 16.95 27.40
N LYS A 4 -33.09 17.41 26.47
CA LYS A 4 -32.96 17.09 25.04
C LYS A 4 -31.91 17.95 24.36
N ILE A 5 -31.67 19.15 24.87
CA ILE A 5 -30.60 20.03 24.40
C ILE A 5 -29.26 19.53 24.93
N GLU A 6 -29.18 19.05 26.17
CA GLU A 6 -27.97 18.40 26.71
C GLU A 6 -27.68 17.06 26.03
N ALA A 7 -28.68 16.25 25.66
CA ALA A 7 -28.47 15.05 24.85
C ALA A 7 -28.06 15.36 23.40
N ALA A 8 -28.60 16.42 22.80
CA ALA A 8 -28.18 16.92 21.48
C ALA A 8 -26.80 17.61 21.54
N GLN A 9 -26.40 18.15 22.70
CA GLN A 9 -25.06 18.66 22.97
C GLN A 9 -24.09 17.57 23.43
N ALA A 10 -24.55 16.40 23.90
CA ALA A 10 -23.70 15.21 24.06
C ALA A 10 -23.43 14.53 22.71
N PHE A 11 -24.28 14.82 21.70
CA PHE A 11 -23.98 14.66 20.27
C PHE A 11 -23.12 15.80 19.72
N VAL A 12 -22.55 16.68 20.57
CA VAL A 12 -21.37 17.47 20.21
C VAL A 12 -20.28 16.48 19.87
N ILE A 13 -20.06 16.36 18.57
CA ILE A 13 -18.87 15.88 17.87
C ILE A 13 -17.80 15.44 18.86
N ASN A 14 -17.86 14.18 19.26
CA ASN A 14 -16.84 13.57 20.10
C ASN A 14 -15.55 13.57 19.28
N GLU A 15 -14.76 14.65 19.37
CA GLU A 15 -13.64 14.93 18.49
C GLU A 15 -12.68 13.73 18.50
N PHE A 16 -12.27 13.29 17.32
CA PHE A 16 -11.38 12.14 17.22
C PHE A 16 -10.10 12.43 18.00
N ARG A 17 -9.76 11.57 18.97
CA ARG A 17 -8.53 11.74 19.75
C ARG A 17 -7.31 11.57 18.84
N LYS A 18 -6.63 12.69 18.55
CA LYS A 18 -5.49 12.76 17.63
C LYS A 18 -4.35 11.82 18.04
N THR A 19 -4.11 11.66 19.33
CA THR A 19 -3.04 10.81 19.86
C THR A 19 -3.53 9.80 20.88
N HIS A 20 -2.84 8.66 20.95
CA HIS A 20 -3.01 7.65 22.00
C HIS A 20 -1.63 7.13 22.43
N PRO A 21 -1.38 6.83 23.72
CA PRO A 21 -0.05 6.41 24.19
C PRO A 21 0.55 5.19 23.47
N ARG A 22 -0.32 4.28 23.00
CA ARG A 22 0.07 3.07 22.26
C ARG A 22 0.31 3.30 20.76
N ASP A 23 0.13 4.51 20.24
CA ASP A 23 0.30 4.79 18.80
C ASP A 23 1.71 4.45 18.32
N ARG A 24 2.73 4.75 19.12
CA ARG A 24 4.14 4.44 18.79
C ARG A 24 4.39 2.94 18.62
N ASP A 25 3.72 2.12 19.43
CA ASP A 25 3.88 0.66 19.38
C ASP A 25 3.07 0.09 18.21
N ALA A 26 1.83 0.55 18.04
CA ALA A 26 0.97 0.13 16.94
C ALA A 26 1.58 0.45 15.56
N VAL A 27 2.18 1.63 15.40
CA VAL A 27 2.86 2.02 14.15
C VAL A 27 4.07 1.11 13.89
N LEU A 28 4.89 0.81 14.90
CA LEU A 28 6.04 -0.08 14.73
C LEU A 28 5.63 -1.53 14.42
N ILE A 29 4.59 -2.04 15.08
CA ILE A 29 4.03 -3.36 14.78
C ILE A 29 3.53 -3.39 13.33
N MET A 30 2.80 -2.36 12.89
CA MET A 30 2.36 -2.27 11.50
C MET A 30 3.54 -2.25 10.53
N ILE A 31 4.59 -1.46 10.81
CA ILE A 31 5.81 -1.43 9.98
C ILE A 31 6.47 -2.81 9.91
N ALA A 32 6.53 -3.55 11.02
CA ALA A 32 7.08 -4.90 11.05
C ALA A 32 6.26 -5.88 10.20
N LEU A 33 4.92 -5.80 10.27
CA LEU A 33 4.03 -6.61 9.44
C LEU A 33 4.14 -6.27 7.95
N LEU A 34 4.32 -4.99 7.62
CA LEU A 34 4.56 -4.54 6.24
C LEU A 34 5.91 -5.04 5.71
N TRP A 35 6.97 -4.97 6.51
CA TRP A 35 8.26 -5.60 6.18
C TRP A 35 8.10 -7.09 5.93
N PHE A 36 7.42 -7.79 6.85
CA PHE A 36 7.16 -9.21 6.69
C PHE A 36 6.44 -9.52 5.37
N GLY A 37 5.33 -8.84 5.08
CA GLY A 37 4.56 -9.04 3.86
C GLY A 37 5.37 -8.82 2.58
N LEU A 38 6.22 -7.79 2.56
CA LEU A 38 7.11 -7.52 1.43
C LEU A 38 8.21 -8.59 1.30
N LEU A 39 8.95 -8.86 2.38
CA LEU A 39 10.12 -9.74 2.33
C LEU A 39 9.73 -11.21 2.11
N ALA A 40 8.65 -11.69 2.73
CA ALA A 40 8.16 -13.07 2.58
C ALA A 40 7.76 -13.40 1.13
N GLY A 41 7.29 -12.39 0.38
CA GLY A 41 6.97 -12.54 -1.03
C GLY A 41 8.16 -12.37 -1.96
N PHE A 42 8.89 -11.26 -1.82
CA PHE A 42 9.92 -10.87 -2.78
C PHE A 42 11.22 -11.66 -2.66
N ILE A 43 11.71 -11.95 -1.45
CA ILE A 43 12.99 -12.68 -1.31
C ILE A 43 12.91 -14.07 -1.95
N PRO A 44 11.92 -14.93 -1.63
CA PRO A 44 11.84 -16.25 -2.26
C PRO A 44 11.60 -16.18 -3.77
N ASP A 45 10.77 -15.23 -4.23
CA ASP A 45 10.53 -15.02 -5.66
C ASP A 45 11.81 -14.65 -6.41
N MET A 46 12.58 -13.68 -5.89
CA MET A 46 13.84 -13.27 -6.50
C MET A 46 14.86 -14.41 -6.54
N LEU A 47 15.03 -15.16 -5.44
CA LEU A 47 15.96 -16.29 -5.39
C LEU A 47 15.57 -17.38 -6.40
N ARG A 48 14.29 -17.76 -6.46
CA ARG A 48 13.80 -18.75 -7.43
C ARG A 48 14.04 -18.31 -8.88
N ASN A 49 13.78 -17.04 -9.18
CA ASN A 49 13.97 -16.50 -10.53
C ASN A 49 15.44 -16.36 -10.90
N MET A 50 16.31 -16.00 -9.95
CA MET A 50 17.76 -15.96 -10.14
C MET A 50 18.33 -17.34 -10.46
N ILE A 51 17.89 -18.38 -9.73
CA ILE A 51 18.27 -19.78 -10.00
C ILE A 51 17.82 -20.23 -11.40
N LYS A 52 16.68 -19.72 -11.87
CA LYS A 52 16.14 -19.97 -13.23
C LYS A 52 16.80 -19.11 -14.32
N GLY A 53 17.81 -18.30 -13.98
CA GLY A 53 18.52 -17.44 -14.95
C GLY A 53 17.68 -16.27 -15.46
N ARG A 54 16.63 -15.84 -14.73
CA ARG A 54 15.82 -14.70 -15.13
C ARG A 54 16.60 -13.40 -14.97
N GLU A 55 16.73 -12.67 -16.07
CA GLU A 55 17.26 -11.30 -16.06
C GLU A 55 16.16 -10.29 -15.71
N TYR A 56 16.52 -9.29 -14.91
CA TYR A 56 15.66 -8.19 -14.53
C TYR A 56 16.09 -6.91 -15.23
N GLN A 57 15.12 -6.11 -15.67
CA GLN A 57 15.39 -4.79 -16.21
C GLN A 57 16.01 -3.89 -15.13
N LEU A 58 16.97 -3.02 -15.49
CA LEU A 58 17.64 -2.10 -14.55
C LEU A 58 16.63 -1.32 -13.69
N VAL A 59 15.53 -0.87 -14.30
CA VAL A 59 14.47 -0.14 -13.58
C VAL A 59 13.85 -0.95 -12.44
N THR A 60 13.81 -2.28 -12.56
CA THR A 60 13.29 -3.17 -11.51
C THR A 60 14.20 -3.14 -10.29
N HIS A 61 15.53 -3.09 -10.50
CA HIS A 61 16.50 -2.93 -9.40
C HIS A 61 16.38 -1.55 -8.75
N LEU A 62 16.21 -0.49 -9.53
CA LEU A 62 16.01 0.86 -9.01
C LEU A 62 14.72 0.98 -8.20
N HIS A 63 13.63 0.36 -8.67
CA HIS A 63 12.37 0.30 -7.93
C HIS A 63 12.50 -0.50 -6.64
N ALA A 64 13.16 -1.66 -6.67
CA ALA A 64 13.41 -2.46 -5.48
C ALA A 64 14.26 -1.68 -4.45
N ALA A 65 15.36 -1.06 -4.89
CA ALA A 65 16.23 -0.27 -4.03
C ALA A 65 15.52 0.93 -3.40
N SER A 66 14.75 1.69 -4.20
CA SER A 66 13.96 2.82 -3.68
C SER A 66 12.85 2.39 -2.73
N SER A 67 12.18 1.27 -2.99
CA SER A 67 11.14 0.72 -2.10
C SER A 67 11.72 0.26 -0.76
N VAL A 68 12.88 -0.42 -0.76
CA VAL A 68 13.61 -0.76 0.47
C VAL A 68 14.06 0.50 1.20
N GLY A 69 14.59 1.49 0.47
CA GLY A 69 14.96 2.79 1.03
C GLY A 69 13.78 3.50 1.69
N TRP A 70 12.59 3.45 1.08
CA TRP A 70 11.36 4.02 1.65
C TRP A 70 10.95 3.33 2.94
N MET A 71 10.97 2.00 2.97
CA MET A 71 10.66 1.24 4.18
C MET A 71 11.69 1.49 5.30
N ALA A 72 12.96 1.63 4.95
CA ALA A 72 14.02 2.01 5.90
C ALA A 72 13.80 3.43 6.45
N LEU A 73 13.46 4.40 5.58
CA LEU A 73 13.11 5.76 5.99
C LEU A 73 11.90 5.75 6.93
N LEU A 74 10.82 5.05 6.58
CA LEU A 74 9.64 4.93 7.44
C LEU A 74 9.98 4.36 8.82
N THR A 75 10.76 3.28 8.84
CA THR A 75 11.21 2.64 10.10
C THR A 75 12.01 3.62 10.93
N TRP A 76 12.98 4.31 10.34
CA TRP A 76 13.78 5.33 11.02
C TRP A 76 12.93 6.49 11.54
N GLN A 77 11.97 6.98 10.74
CA GLN A 77 11.05 8.05 11.15
C GLN A 77 10.18 7.63 12.35
N ALA A 78 9.73 6.38 12.41
CA ALA A 78 8.98 5.86 13.56
C ALA A 78 9.86 5.71 14.80
N LEU A 79 11.12 5.29 14.66
CA LEU A 79 12.08 5.19 15.76
C LEU A 79 12.41 6.56 16.36
N LEU A 80 12.55 7.61 15.54
CA LEU A 80 12.75 8.98 16.04
C LEU A 80 11.60 9.44 16.95
N ILE A 81 10.35 9.06 16.64
CA ILE A 81 9.21 9.34 17.51
C ILE A 81 9.28 8.53 18.81
N ARG A 82 9.66 7.25 18.75
CA ARG A 82 9.83 6.40 19.94
C ARG A 82 10.93 6.91 20.88
N GLU A 83 12.01 7.45 20.31
CA GLU A 83 13.12 8.08 21.04
C GLU A 83 12.82 9.51 21.53
N ALA A 84 11.58 9.99 21.39
CA ALA A 84 11.17 11.35 21.75
C ALA A 84 11.99 12.44 21.03
N LYS A 85 12.34 12.21 19.75
CA LYS A 85 13.03 13.17 18.86
C LYS A 85 12.12 13.69 17.73
N PRO A 86 10.95 14.30 18.02
CA PRO A 86 10.00 14.73 17.00
C PRO A 86 10.51 15.88 16.12
N ALA A 87 11.45 16.70 16.61
CA ALA A 87 12.09 17.73 15.79
C ALA A 87 12.91 17.12 14.64
N ALA A 88 13.70 16.08 14.93
CA ALA A 88 14.47 15.34 13.94
C ALA A 88 13.55 14.60 12.96
N HIS A 89 12.46 13.98 13.45
CA HIS A 89 11.43 13.38 12.61
C HIS A 89 10.90 14.39 11.57
N ARG A 90 10.46 15.58 12.02
CA ARG A 90 9.94 16.61 11.11
C ARG A 90 10.99 17.12 10.12
N ALA A 91 12.22 17.38 10.57
CA ALA A 91 13.29 17.89 9.71
C ALA A 91 13.67 16.88 8.62
N ASN A 92 13.90 15.62 9.01
CA ASN A 92 14.28 14.56 8.09
C ASN A 92 13.12 14.13 7.18
N GLY A 93 11.90 14.05 7.72
CA GLY A 93 10.70 13.73 6.95
C GLY A 93 10.44 14.74 5.84
N LYS A 94 10.59 16.04 6.10
CA LYS A 94 10.49 17.10 5.07
C LYS A 94 11.61 17.01 4.04
N ARG A 95 12.83 16.69 4.46
CA ARG A 95 14.01 16.60 3.58
C ARG A 95 13.96 15.41 2.63
N PHE A 96 13.58 14.24 3.13
CA PHE A 96 13.70 12.97 2.40
C PHE A 96 12.36 12.40 1.92
N GLY A 97 11.27 12.63 2.66
CA GLY A 97 9.97 12.03 2.39
C GLY A 97 9.43 12.31 0.99
N PRO A 98 9.22 13.58 0.59
CA PRO A 98 8.68 13.90 -0.74
C PRO A 98 9.53 13.32 -1.88
N ILE A 99 10.85 13.51 -1.82
CA ILE A 99 11.78 13.06 -2.88
C ILE A 99 11.72 11.53 -3.02
N LEU A 100 11.87 10.81 -1.90
CA LEU A 100 11.89 9.35 -1.95
C LEU A 100 10.52 8.77 -2.32
N GLY A 101 9.42 9.38 -1.86
CA GLY A 101 8.06 8.97 -2.23
C GLY A 101 7.81 9.11 -3.74
N ILE A 102 8.27 10.22 -4.34
CA ILE A 102 8.22 10.43 -5.79
C ILE A 102 9.07 9.39 -6.52
N ILE A 103 10.30 9.13 -6.05
CA ILE A 103 11.18 8.12 -6.67
C ILE A 103 10.53 6.74 -6.65
N VAL A 104 9.92 6.32 -5.52
CA VAL A 104 9.21 5.03 -5.44
C VAL A 104 8.06 4.99 -6.43
N ALA A 105 7.20 6.01 -6.48
CA ALA A 105 6.05 6.04 -7.37
C ALA A 105 6.47 6.02 -8.85
N VAL A 106 7.43 6.87 -9.24
CA VAL A 106 7.92 6.96 -10.63
C VAL A 106 8.64 5.67 -11.03
N SER A 107 9.51 5.13 -10.17
CA SER A 107 10.20 3.87 -10.46
C SER A 107 9.24 2.68 -10.54
N ALA A 108 8.12 2.71 -9.79
CA ALA A 108 7.07 1.69 -9.90
C ALA A 108 6.41 1.74 -11.27
N VAL A 109 5.92 2.92 -11.71
CA VAL A 109 5.32 3.11 -13.04
C VAL A 109 6.31 2.75 -14.15
N ALA A 110 7.57 3.16 -14.02
CA ALA A 110 8.61 2.82 -14.99
C ALA A 110 8.87 1.30 -15.01
N THR A 111 8.84 0.62 -13.86
CA THR A 111 8.94 -0.84 -13.81
C THR A 111 7.78 -1.51 -14.51
N VAL A 112 6.54 -1.06 -14.28
CA VAL A 112 5.35 -1.53 -15.02
C VAL A 112 5.60 -1.41 -16.51
N TRP A 113 6.00 -0.23 -16.98
CA TRP A 113 6.21 0.02 -18.40
C TRP A 113 7.33 -0.84 -19.01
N PHE A 114 8.57 -0.67 -18.55
CA PHE A 114 9.72 -1.29 -19.20
C PHE A 114 9.77 -2.81 -18.98
N ALA A 115 9.35 -3.31 -17.82
CA ALA A 115 9.37 -4.75 -17.56
C ALA A 115 8.22 -5.48 -18.26
N ASP A 116 7.04 -4.87 -18.43
CA ASP A 116 5.94 -5.47 -19.20
C ASP A 116 6.19 -5.34 -20.71
N HIS A 117 6.71 -4.20 -21.18
CA HIS A 117 7.11 -4.03 -22.59
C HIS A 117 8.11 -5.10 -23.04
N ALA A 118 9.17 -5.33 -22.25
CA ALA A 118 10.17 -6.35 -22.54
C ALA A 118 9.61 -7.79 -22.56
N ARG A 119 8.40 -8.00 -22.03
CA ARG A 119 7.71 -9.29 -22.01
C ARG A 119 6.66 -9.44 -23.11
N LEU A 120 6.36 -8.40 -23.90
CA LEU A 120 5.37 -8.48 -24.98
C LEU A 120 5.70 -9.53 -26.05
N SER A 121 6.98 -9.85 -26.25
CA SER A 121 7.42 -10.91 -27.16
C SER A 121 7.25 -12.32 -26.59
N ASN A 122 6.98 -12.47 -25.29
CA ASN A 122 6.76 -13.77 -24.66
C ASN A 122 5.29 -14.20 -24.85
N PRO A 123 5.02 -15.33 -25.52
CA PRO A 123 3.65 -15.80 -25.77
C PRO A 123 2.87 -16.11 -24.47
N ASP A 124 3.55 -16.39 -23.37
CA ASP A 124 2.93 -16.69 -22.07
C ASP A 124 2.65 -15.42 -21.24
N PHE A 125 3.09 -14.25 -21.70
CA PHE A 125 2.83 -13.01 -20.99
C PHE A 125 1.38 -12.57 -21.18
N ASN A 126 0.68 -12.32 -20.07
CA ASN A 126 -0.65 -11.73 -20.07
C ASN A 126 -0.57 -10.22 -19.76
N PRO A 127 -0.74 -9.32 -20.76
CA PRO A 127 -0.69 -7.87 -20.56
C PRO A 127 -1.76 -7.33 -19.62
N ALA A 128 -2.84 -8.08 -19.38
CA ALA A 128 -3.90 -7.68 -18.47
C ALA A 128 -3.38 -7.44 -17.04
N VAL A 129 -2.28 -8.09 -16.65
CA VAL A 129 -1.65 -7.96 -15.32
C VAL A 129 -1.29 -6.51 -14.97
N MET A 130 -1.10 -5.65 -15.97
CA MET A 130 -0.85 -4.23 -15.79
C MET A 130 -1.93 -3.56 -14.93
N ALA A 131 -3.18 -4.02 -14.98
CA ALA A 131 -4.27 -3.51 -14.14
C ALA A 131 -3.95 -3.62 -12.65
N PHE A 132 -3.46 -4.78 -12.22
CA PHE A 132 -3.09 -5.01 -10.81
C PHE A 132 -1.88 -4.19 -10.40
N GLN A 133 -0.89 -4.05 -11.27
CA GLN A 133 0.30 -3.26 -10.98
C GLN A 133 -0.06 -1.78 -10.76
N LEU A 134 -0.86 -1.19 -11.65
CA LEU A 134 -1.35 0.19 -11.51
C LEU A 134 -2.30 0.34 -10.32
N GLY A 135 -3.13 -0.67 -10.07
CA GLY A 135 -4.03 -0.72 -8.91
C GLY A 135 -3.32 -0.66 -7.56
N HIS A 136 -2.04 -1.01 -7.48
CA HIS A 136 -1.20 -0.84 -6.29
C HIS A 136 -0.49 0.52 -6.27
N VAL A 137 0.04 0.98 -7.40
CA VAL A 137 0.78 2.25 -7.48
C VAL A 137 -0.12 3.44 -7.16
N PHE A 138 -1.36 3.43 -7.64
CA PHE A 138 -2.28 4.54 -7.46
C PHE A 138 -2.64 4.82 -5.99
N PRO A 139 -3.08 3.84 -5.16
CA PRO A 139 -3.32 4.06 -3.75
C PRO A 139 -2.06 4.47 -2.99
N PHE A 140 -0.90 3.88 -3.30
CA PHE A 140 0.36 4.30 -2.69
C PHE A 140 0.66 5.78 -2.95
N ALA A 141 0.63 6.19 -4.22
CA ALA A 141 1.00 7.56 -4.60
C ALA A 141 0.06 8.59 -3.98
N VAL A 142 -1.26 8.38 -4.11
CA VAL A 142 -2.27 9.32 -3.63
C VAL A 142 -2.28 9.41 -2.11
N LEU A 143 -2.35 8.28 -1.40
CA LEU A 143 -2.42 8.31 0.07
C LEU A 143 -1.10 8.79 0.67
N THR A 144 0.05 8.42 0.11
CA THR A 144 1.35 8.94 0.55
C THR A 144 1.43 10.46 0.35
N ALA A 145 0.97 10.97 -0.80
CA ALA A 145 0.95 12.40 -1.06
C ALA A 145 0.05 13.15 -0.04
N ILE A 146 -1.15 12.64 0.24
CA ILE A 146 -2.03 13.20 1.28
C ILE A 146 -1.33 13.18 2.64
N GLY A 147 -0.70 12.06 3.00
CA GLY A 147 0.04 11.94 4.26
C GLY A 147 1.17 12.96 4.38
N LEU A 148 1.98 13.12 3.33
CA LEU A 148 3.10 14.08 3.31
C LEU A 148 2.64 15.54 3.26
N ALA A 149 1.49 15.82 2.66
CA ALA A 149 0.92 17.18 2.62
C ALA A 149 0.34 17.60 3.98
N ASN A 150 -0.14 16.65 4.80
CA ASN A 150 -0.84 16.93 6.07
C ASN A 150 0.03 16.59 7.30
N THR A 151 1.31 16.98 7.28
CA THR A 151 2.26 16.70 8.39
C THR A 151 1.97 17.48 9.68
N ASP A 152 1.11 18.49 9.60
CA ASP A 152 0.55 19.27 10.71
C ASP A 152 -0.58 18.53 11.45
N GLN A 153 -1.13 17.46 10.86
CA GLN A 153 -2.16 16.59 11.43
C GLN A 153 -1.59 15.18 11.67
N PRO A 154 -0.91 14.91 12.81
CA PRO A 154 -0.17 13.67 13.02
C PRO A 154 -1.03 12.39 12.94
N ASP A 155 -2.31 12.51 13.27
CA ASP A 155 -3.29 11.44 13.17
C ASP A 155 -3.66 11.09 11.73
N LEU A 156 -3.85 12.10 10.88
CA LEU A 156 -4.05 11.89 9.45
C LEU A 156 -2.77 11.39 8.78
N HIS A 157 -1.64 12.07 9.03
CA HIS A 157 -0.33 11.76 8.46
C HIS A 157 0.04 10.28 8.60
N LYS A 158 0.09 9.76 9.82
CA LYS A 158 0.50 8.37 10.07
C LYS A 158 -0.42 7.34 9.41
N ARG A 159 -1.74 7.61 9.38
CA ARG A 159 -2.73 6.70 8.76
C ARG A 159 -2.57 6.65 7.25
N MET A 160 -2.40 7.80 6.61
CA MET A 160 -2.28 7.85 5.15
C MET A 160 -0.96 7.26 4.66
N ILE A 161 0.16 7.48 5.38
CA ILE A 161 1.43 6.85 5.07
C ILE A 161 1.34 5.32 5.19
N LEU A 162 0.75 4.81 6.28
CA LEU A 162 0.59 3.36 6.47
C LEU A 162 -0.38 2.75 5.44
N LEU A 163 -1.54 3.37 5.19
CA LEU A 163 -2.50 2.89 4.19
C LEU A 163 -1.93 2.93 2.76
N GLY A 164 -1.10 3.92 2.43
CA GLY A 164 -0.39 3.97 1.16
C GLY A 164 0.49 2.72 0.96
N ILE A 165 1.19 2.28 1.99
CA ILE A 165 2.04 1.07 1.92
C ILE A 165 1.21 -0.21 1.96
N VAL A 166 0.12 -0.22 2.72
CA VAL A 166 -0.86 -1.32 2.68
C VAL A 166 -1.38 -1.53 1.25
N GLY A 167 -1.53 -0.48 0.44
CA GLY A 167 -1.91 -0.59 -0.97
C GLY A 167 -0.88 -1.29 -1.88
N ILE A 168 0.37 -1.47 -1.44
CA ILE A 168 1.44 -2.13 -2.21
C ILE A 168 1.94 -3.44 -1.57
N VAL A 169 1.63 -3.72 -0.30
CA VAL A 169 2.05 -4.96 0.38
C VAL A 169 1.50 -6.22 -0.29
N ASP A 170 0.39 -6.07 -1.02
CA ASP A 170 -0.27 -7.13 -1.81
C ASP A 170 0.64 -7.72 -2.88
N ALA A 171 1.61 -6.95 -3.38
CA ALA A 171 2.62 -7.45 -4.30
C ALA A 171 3.49 -8.55 -3.64
N GLY A 172 3.80 -8.40 -2.35
CA GLY A 172 4.50 -9.42 -1.57
C GLY A 172 3.60 -10.62 -1.30
N TRP A 173 2.39 -10.40 -0.79
CA TRP A 173 1.41 -11.46 -0.54
C TRP A 173 1.15 -12.34 -1.76
N SER A 174 0.90 -11.70 -2.92
CA SER A 174 0.57 -12.41 -4.15
C SER A 174 1.69 -13.33 -4.65
N ARG A 175 2.95 -13.09 -4.24
CA ARG A 175 4.13 -13.90 -4.56
C ARG A 175 4.40 -14.99 -3.53
N TRP A 176 3.97 -14.76 -2.28
CA TRP A 176 4.19 -15.68 -1.18
C TRP A 176 3.23 -16.86 -1.25
N ILE A 177 1.93 -16.63 -1.01
CA ILE A 177 0.90 -17.69 -1.00
C ILE A 177 -0.21 -17.45 -2.03
N GLY A 178 -0.18 -16.31 -2.72
CA GLY A 178 -1.21 -15.96 -3.69
C GLY A 178 -1.31 -16.90 -4.89
N LEU A 179 -0.20 -17.55 -5.26
CA LEU A 179 -0.19 -18.57 -6.31
C LEU A 179 -0.96 -19.82 -5.85
N ASP A 180 -0.64 -20.33 -4.66
CA ASP A 180 -1.29 -21.50 -4.07
C ASP A 180 -2.80 -21.30 -3.89
N ILE A 181 -3.20 -20.09 -3.46
CA ILE A 181 -4.63 -19.73 -3.36
C ILE A 181 -5.28 -19.83 -4.75
N ARG A 182 -4.70 -19.22 -5.78
CA ARG A 182 -5.27 -19.24 -7.14
C ARG A 182 -5.26 -20.64 -7.77
N GLU A 183 -4.35 -21.50 -7.36
CA GLU A 183 -4.35 -22.91 -7.75
C GLU A 183 -5.51 -23.67 -7.09
N LEU A 184 -5.75 -23.42 -5.80
CA LEU A 184 -6.79 -24.09 -5.03
C LEU A 184 -8.22 -23.68 -5.43
N ILE A 185 -8.47 -22.37 -5.59
CA ILE A 185 -9.83 -21.83 -5.83
C ILE A 185 -10.06 -21.33 -7.26
N GLY A 186 -9.07 -21.50 -8.14
CA GLY A 186 -9.12 -21.16 -9.56
C GLY A 186 -8.65 -19.74 -9.89
N GLN A 187 -8.45 -19.49 -11.19
CA GLN A 187 -7.93 -18.22 -11.73
C GLN A 187 -9.02 -17.17 -12.02
N GLY A 188 -10.27 -17.43 -11.63
CA GLY A 188 -11.41 -16.53 -11.83
C GLY A 188 -11.36 -15.29 -10.94
N TYR A 189 -12.42 -14.48 -10.99
CA TYR A 189 -12.49 -13.18 -10.30
C TYR A 189 -12.19 -13.27 -8.80
N ALA A 190 -12.88 -14.17 -8.09
CA ALA A 190 -12.66 -14.40 -6.66
C ALA A 190 -11.22 -14.88 -6.36
N GLY A 191 -10.69 -15.77 -7.19
CA GLY A 191 -9.32 -16.26 -7.09
C GLY A 191 -8.27 -15.17 -7.24
N GLN A 192 -8.45 -14.24 -8.19
CA GLN A 192 -7.53 -13.09 -8.32
C GLN A 192 -7.61 -12.17 -7.11
N LEU A 193 -8.80 -11.89 -6.57
CA LEU A 193 -8.94 -11.04 -5.39
C LEU A 193 -8.29 -11.68 -4.15
N LEU A 194 -8.69 -12.92 -3.84
CA LEU A 194 -8.19 -13.66 -2.66
C LEU A 194 -6.71 -14.06 -2.80
N GLY A 195 -6.22 -14.25 -4.02
CA GLY A 195 -4.79 -14.49 -4.25
C GLY A 195 -3.92 -13.23 -4.10
N ARG A 196 -4.50 -12.03 -4.04
CA ARG A 196 -3.73 -10.78 -4.08
C ARG A 196 -3.89 -9.92 -2.83
N TYR A 197 -5.10 -9.79 -2.31
CA TYR A 197 -5.47 -8.73 -1.37
C TYR A 197 -5.75 -9.11 0.10
N PRO A 198 -5.83 -10.38 0.54
CA PRO A 198 -6.16 -10.68 1.94
C PRO A 198 -5.26 -10.03 2.97
N LEU A 199 -3.96 -9.88 2.69
CA LEU A 199 -3.05 -9.23 3.63
C LEU A 199 -3.40 -7.76 3.82
N SER A 200 -3.59 -6.99 2.74
CA SER A 200 -4.00 -5.58 2.88
C SER A 200 -5.34 -5.45 3.59
N TRP A 201 -6.31 -6.32 3.29
CA TRP A 201 -7.61 -6.31 3.98
C TRP A 201 -7.48 -6.58 5.47
N ALA A 202 -6.65 -7.55 5.87
CA ALA A 202 -6.38 -7.85 7.26
C ALA A 202 -5.69 -6.67 7.97
N LEU A 203 -4.72 -6.02 7.32
CA LEU A 203 -4.03 -4.85 7.88
C LEU A 203 -4.95 -3.62 7.99
N MET A 204 -5.78 -3.36 6.98
CA MET A 204 -6.80 -2.31 7.05
C MET A 204 -7.79 -2.59 8.19
N MET A 205 -8.28 -3.82 8.30
CA MET A 205 -9.16 -4.22 9.40
C MET A 205 -8.48 -4.02 10.76
N ALA A 206 -7.22 -4.43 10.91
CA ALA A 206 -6.45 -4.24 12.14
C ALA A 206 -6.29 -2.75 12.50
N MET A 207 -6.05 -1.87 11.52
CA MET A 207 -6.01 -0.41 11.75
C MET A 207 -7.36 0.13 12.21
N GLY A 208 -8.45 -0.30 11.57
CA GLY A 208 -9.80 0.12 11.95
C GLY A 208 -10.19 -0.37 13.36
N MET A 209 -9.89 -1.63 13.67
CA MET A 209 -10.08 -2.20 15.00
C MET A 209 -9.26 -1.45 16.05
N TYR A 210 -8.01 -1.10 15.75
CA TYR A 210 -7.17 -0.32 16.65
C TYR A 210 -7.81 1.04 16.97
N ASP A 211 -8.30 1.77 15.95
CA ASP A 211 -9.00 3.05 16.15
C ASP A 211 -10.28 2.87 16.99
N GLN A 212 -11.09 1.87 16.64
CA GLN A 212 -12.34 1.58 17.36
C GLN A 212 -12.08 1.23 18.84
N ILE A 213 -11.08 0.38 19.12
CA ILE A 213 -10.75 -0.05 20.49
C ILE A 213 -10.17 1.10 21.32
N THR A 214 -9.27 1.90 20.74
CA THR A 214 -8.54 2.93 21.49
C THR A 214 -9.28 4.26 21.60
N ARG A 215 -10.21 4.54 20.68
CA ARG A 215 -10.87 5.85 20.55
C ARG A 215 -12.39 5.76 20.45
N GLY A 216 -12.97 4.56 20.38
CA GLY A 216 -14.41 4.34 20.24
C GLY A 216 -14.99 4.67 18.86
N ARG A 217 -14.15 5.08 17.91
CA ARG A 217 -14.55 5.48 16.55
C ARG A 217 -13.37 5.42 15.59
N LEU A 218 -13.68 5.27 14.30
CA LEU A 218 -12.72 5.39 13.21
C LEU A 218 -12.36 6.86 12.96
N HIS A 219 -11.12 7.09 12.50
CA HIS A 219 -10.72 8.41 12.01
C HIS A 219 -11.57 8.80 10.77
N PRO A 220 -12.03 10.06 10.63
CA PRO A 220 -12.91 10.46 9.51
C PRO A 220 -12.33 10.14 8.12
N ALA A 221 -11.01 10.29 7.95
CA ALA A 221 -10.32 9.97 6.70
C ALA A 221 -10.07 8.47 6.48
N PHE A 222 -10.32 7.60 7.47
CA PHE A 222 -10.02 6.18 7.36
C PHE A 222 -10.93 5.48 6.35
N LEU A 223 -12.25 5.65 6.46
CA LEU A 223 -13.20 4.99 5.55
C LEU A 223 -13.05 5.46 4.09
N PRO A 224 -12.88 6.77 3.78
CA PRO A 224 -12.57 7.20 2.43
C PRO A 224 -11.28 6.59 1.87
N ALA A 225 -10.21 6.54 2.67
CA ALA A 225 -8.93 5.97 2.23
C ALA A 225 -9.02 4.46 1.98
N VAL A 226 -9.66 3.70 2.88
CA VAL A 226 -9.92 2.27 2.69
C VAL A 226 -10.84 2.03 1.49
N GLY A 227 -11.92 2.80 1.36
CA GLY A 227 -12.85 2.71 0.25
C GLY A 227 -12.14 2.98 -1.09
N PHE A 228 -11.24 3.95 -1.13
CA PHE A 228 -10.39 4.22 -2.28
C PHE A 228 -9.46 3.05 -2.62
N THR A 229 -8.77 2.48 -1.63
CA THR A 229 -7.92 1.28 -1.84
C THR A 229 -8.73 0.08 -2.32
N LEU A 230 -9.88 -0.21 -1.71
CA LEU A 230 -10.75 -1.31 -2.16
C LEU A 230 -11.28 -1.07 -3.58
N PHE A 231 -11.64 0.17 -3.91
CA PHE A 231 -12.07 0.54 -5.25
C PHE A 231 -10.96 0.28 -6.29
N THR A 232 -9.70 0.62 -5.99
CA THR A 232 -8.59 0.34 -6.93
C THR A 232 -8.31 -1.15 -7.06
N GLN A 233 -8.44 -1.93 -5.99
CA GLN A 233 -8.26 -3.40 -6.00
C GLN A 233 -9.36 -4.11 -6.81
N VAL A 234 -10.63 -3.79 -6.54
CA VAL A 234 -11.80 -4.33 -7.26
C VAL A 234 -11.79 -3.87 -8.71
N GLY A 235 -11.47 -2.60 -8.96
CA GLY A 235 -11.32 -2.03 -10.30
C GLY A 235 -10.20 -2.70 -11.10
N ALA A 236 -9.05 -2.97 -10.48
CA ALA A 236 -7.97 -3.70 -11.12
C ALA A 236 -8.37 -5.13 -11.50
N ALA A 237 -9.10 -5.83 -10.62
CA ALA A 237 -9.66 -7.14 -10.94
C ALA A 237 -10.66 -7.05 -12.10
N PHE A 238 -11.56 -6.06 -12.08
CA PHE A 238 -12.51 -5.84 -13.17
C PHE A 238 -11.79 -5.62 -14.52
N LEU A 239 -10.79 -4.73 -14.56
CA LEU A 239 -9.99 -4.48 -15.75
C LEU A 239 -9.26 -5.74 -16.23
N PHE A 240 -8.71 -6.54 -15.32
CA PHE A 240 -8.02 -7.78 -15.68
C PHE A 240 -8.91 -8.77 -16.48
N PHE A 241 -10.21 -8.82 -16.19
CA PHE A 241 -11.17 -9.68 -16.90
C PHE A 241 -11.91 -8.99 -18.05
N ALA A 242 -11.73 -7.69 -18.24
CA ALA A 242 -12.38 -6.96 -19.31
C ALA A 242 -11.74 -7.30 -20.67
N SER A 243 -12.54 -7.72 -21.66
CA SER A 243 -12.04 -8.19 -22.97
C SER A 243 -11.24 -7.13 -23.75
N TRP A 244 -11.50 -5.84 -23.52
CA TRP A 244 -10.83 -4.73 -24.18
C TRP A 244 -9.50 -4.33 -23.52
N TRP A 245 -9.29 -4.72 -22.26
CA TRP A 245 -8.15 -4.26 -21.47
C TRP A 245 -6.80 -4.79 -21.96
N PRO A 246 -6.62 -6.09 -22.31
CA PRO A 246 -5.35 -6.58 -22.81
C PRO A 246 -4.87 -5.82 -24.06
N SER A 247 -5.77 -5.55 -25.01
CA SER A 247 -5.45 -4.80 -26.22
C SER A 247 -5.04 -3.36 -25.93
N LEU A 248 -5.70 -2.70 -24.96
CA LEU A 248 -5.29 -1.37 -24.53
C LEU A 248 -3.94 -1.40 -23.81
N ALA A 249 -3.69 -2.39 -22.96
CA ALA A 249 -2.43 -2.55 -22.25
C ALA A 249 -1.25 -2.70 -23.22
N VAL A 250 -1.40 -3.50 -24.29
CA VAL A 250 -0.37 -3.62 -25.34
C VAL A 250 -0.07 -2.26 -25.99
N ARG A 251 -1.09 -1.48 -26.35
CA ARG A 251 -0.90 -0.15 -26.94
C ARG A 251 -0.22 0.82 -25.98
N ILE A 252 -0.60 0.80 -24.70
CA ILE A 252 0.05 1.60 -23.66
C ILE A 252 1.52 1.21 -23.57
N LEU A 253 1.83 -0.08 -23.59
CA LEU A 253 3.21 -0.58 -23.56
C LEU A 253 3.97 -0.35 -24.87
N GLY A 254 3.37 0.21 -25.92
CA GLY A 254 4.04 0.51 -27.18
C GLY A 254 4.20 -0.67 -28.15
N GLY A 255 3.33 -1.68 -28.03
CA GLY A 255 3.19 -2.76 -29.02
C GLY A 255 2.06 -2.54 -30.02
#